data_AF-A0A2E6KLV3-F1
#
_entry.id   AF-A0A2E6KLV3-F1
#
_cell.length_a   1.000
_cell.length_b   1.000
_cell.length_c   1.000
_cell.angle_alpha   90.00
_cell.angle_beta   90.00
_cell.angle_gamma   90.00
#
_symmetry.space_group_name_H-M   'P 1'
#
loop_
_entity.id
_entity.type
_entity.pdbx_description
1 polymer ?
#
loop_
_entity_poly.entity_id
_entity_poly.type
_entity_poly.pdbx_seq_one_letter_code
_entity_poly.pdbx_strand_id
1 'polypeptide(L)'
;MNNKSSNHIDNRKKRHDRYFKKLVIIVGILLIGVLGYKAIMSYHQKMEKVAAIAAKIEKSQLGIDLFQTISVFKGADMDIKEDVIDYYGKKVYQFPAPMIFAVADYYYQEEEYNEAQFWLFWGRFVLRFDAYRCRDHEDIKPWLDYYDERFALVLEKKLNAIKTSSPHYLNEEQNLERFLQAEAEHKFGRLPIYFCQMLEQPKQVIPRFTPRAEWQTIRRALRESLVQYLQNYNHFQEQEAVEKQRLETEFETVPSPAE
;
A
#
# COMPACT_ATOMS: atom_id res chain seq x y z
N MET A 1 29.54 55.17 61.79
CA MET A 1 28.45 54.31 61.26
C MET A 1 28.27 54.60 59.77
N ASN A 2 28.92 53.85 58.88
CA ASN A 2 28.78 53.99 57.42
C ASN A 2 28.14 52.73 56.84
N ASN A 3 26.82 52.60 56.96
CA ASN A 3 26.05 51.43 56.52
C ASN A 3 25.21 51.71 55.26
N LYS A 4 25.75 52.51 54.32
CA LYS A 4 25.07 52.87 53.05
C LYS A 4 25.60 52.18 51.80
N SER A 5 26.69 51.41 51.88
CA SER A 5 27.34 50.79 50.71
C SER A 5 26.68 49.46 50.27
N SER A 6 26.09 48.70 51.21
CA SER A 6 25.55 47.35 50.92
C SER A 6 24.32 47.36 50.00
N ASN A 7 23.39 48.30 50.18
CA ASN A 7 22.13 48.37 49.41
C ASN A 7 22.33 48.68 47.91
N HIS A 8 23.47 49.24 47.51
CA HIS A 8 23.69 49.63 46.12
C HIS A 8 24.16 48.46 45.24
N ILE A 9 24.83 47.48 45.84
CA ILE A 9 25.34 46.27 45.18
C ILE A 9 24.20 45.30 44.90
N ASP A 10 23.28 45.11 45.85
CA ASP A 10 22.10 44.25 45.68
C ASP A 10 21.15 44.73 44.58
N ASN A 11 20.99 46.04 44.42
CA ASN A 11 20.14 46.60 43.38
C ASN A 11 20.76 46.56 41.97
N ARG A 12 22.09 46.43 41.84
CA ARG A 12 22.75 46.15 40.55
C ARG A 12 22.64 44.67 40.20
N LYS A 13 22.82 43.78 41.18
CA LYS A 13 22.70 42.33 41.00
C LYS A 13 21.29 41.92 40.59
N LYS A 14 20.26 42.47 41.24
CA LYS A 14 18.83 42.29 40.87
C LYS A 14 18.45 42.87 39.50
N ARG A 15 19.18 43.87 38.99
CA ARG A 15 18.98 44.39 37.63
C ARG A 15 19.62 43.48 36.60
N HIS A 16 20.88 43.09 36.80
CA HIS A 16 21.58 42.15 35.91
C HIS A 16 20.84 40.81 35.77
N ASP A 17 20.34 40.26 36.88
CA ASP A 17 19.62 38.98 36.86
C ASP A 17 18.30 39.05 36.07
N ARG A 18 17.60 40.20 36.13
CA ARG A 18 16.40 40.45 35.32
C ARG A 18 16.71 40.60 33.83
N TYR A 19 17.81 41.29 33.49
CA TYR A 19 18.23 41.41 32.08
C TYR A 19 18.69 40.07 31.52
N PHE A 20 19.46 39.30 32.29
CA PHE A 20 19.91 37.96 31.90
C PHE A 20 18.73 37.01 31.66
N LYS A 21 17.75 36.96 32.58
CA LYS A 21 16.53 36.16 32.40
C LYS A 21 15.75 36.55 31.14
N LYS A 22 15.59 37.84 30.87
CA LYS A 22 14.93 38.31 29.63
C LYS A 22 15.70 37.88 28.38
N LEU A 23 17.03 37.96 28.42
CA LEU A 23 17.88 37.59 27.30
C LEU A 23 17.81 36.08 27.03
N VAL A 24 17.84 35.24 28.07
CA VAL A 24 17.65 33.79 27.96
C VAL A 24 16.28 33.43 27.37
N ILE A 25 15.21 34.11 27.80
CA ILE A 25 13.86 33.89 27.24
C ILE A 25 13.82 34.27 25.75
N ILE A 26 14.42 35.41 25.36
CA ILE A 26 14.46 35.85 23.96
C ILE A 26 15.25 34.86 23.10
N VAL A 27 16.40 34.39 23.58
CA VAL A 27 17.20 33.36 22.89
C VAL A 27 16.43 32.05 22.78
N GLY A 28 15.71 31.65 23.84
CA GLY A 28 14.85 30.46 23.81
C GLY A 28 13.74 30.56 22.76
N ILE A 29 13.05 31.70 22.67
CA ILE A 29 12.01 31.94 21.66
C ILE A 29 12.60 31.91 20.25
N LEU A 30 13.77 32.53 20.04
CA LEU A 30 14.44 32.52 18.75
C LEU A 30 14.85 31.10 18.34
N LEU A 31 15.37 30.29 19.27
CA LEU A 31 15.71 28.89 19.00
C LEU A 31 14.48 28.05 18.64
N ILE A 32 13.36 28.23 19.36
CA ILE A 32 12.08 27.58 19.02
C ILE A 32 11.62 28.00 17.62
N GLY A 33 11.73 29.29 17.29
CA GLY A 33 11.39 29.81 15.96
C GLY A 33 12.26 29.20 14.84
N VAL A 34 13.58 29.08 15.07
CA VAL A 34 14.51 28.48 14.09
C VAL A 34 14.24 26.98 13.92
N LEU A 35 14.01 26.25 15.01
CA LEU A 35 13.68 24.82 14.96
C LEU A 35 12.33 24.59 14.27
N GLY A 36 11.33 25.40 14.59
CA GLY A 36 10.02 25.37 13.93
C GLY A 36 10.13 25.65 12.44
N TYR A 37 10.90 26.67 12.04
CA TYR A 37 11.13 26.97 10.64
C TYR A 37 11.84 25.83 9.90
N LYS A 38 12.88 25.23 10.49
CA LYS A 38 13.57 24.07 9.89
C LYS A 38 12.62 22.87 9.72
N ALA A 39 11.77 22.61 10.71
CA ALA A 39 10.77 21.54 10.62
C ALA A 39 9.77 21.80 9.50
N ILE A 40 9.26 23.03 9.36
CA ILE A 40 8.35 23.44 8.28
C ILE A 40 9.01 23.28 6.92
N MET A 41 10.26 23.75 6.77
CA MET A 41 10.99 23.62 5.50
C MET A 41 11.27 22.17 5.14
N SER A 42 11.66 21.34 6.11
CA SER A 42 11.85 19.91 5.91
C SER A 42 10.55 19.21 5.48
N TYR A 43 9.44 19.55 6.12
CA TYR A 43 8.12 19.05 5.74
C TYR A 43 7.74 19.48 4.32
N HIS A 44 7.99 20.75 3.97
CA HIS A 44 7.71 21.26 2.62
C HIS A 44 8.51 20.51 1.55
N GLN A 45 9.81 20.29 1.77
CA GLN A 45 10.66 19.51 0.87
C GLN A 45 10.18 18.05 0.73
N LYS A 46 9.74 17.42 1.82
CA LYS A 46 9.14 16.08 1.78
C LYS A 46 7.89 16.08 0.90
N MET A 47 6.98 17.02 1.14
CA MET A 47 5.73 17.13 0.37
C MET A 47 5.95 17.45 -1.11
N GLU A 48 6.98 18.22 -1.46
CA GLU A 48 7.37 18.46 -2.85
C GLU A 48 7.84 17.16 -3.54
N LYS A 49 8.63 16.33 -2.86
CA LYS A 49 9.04 15.01 -3.39
C LYS A 49 7.85 14.09 -3.58
N VAL A 50 6.95 14.01 -2.58
CA VAL A 50 5.71 13.22 -2.65
C VAL A 50 4.87 13.69 -3.84
N ALA A 51 4.65 15.01 -3.98
CA ALA A 51 3.90 15.59 -5.09
C ALA A 51 4.57 15.32 -6.45
N ALA A 52 5.90 15.34 -6.53
CA ALA A 52 6.64 15.07 -7.76
C ALA A 52 6.53 13.59 -8.19
N ILE A 53 6.67 12.65 -7.25
CA ILE A 53 6.42 11.22 -7.51
C ILE A 53 4.96 11.04 -7.91
N ALA A 54 4.04 11.72 -7.23
CA ALA A 54 2.64 11.58 -7.49
C ALA A 54 2.24 12.07 -8.89
N ALA A 55 2.74 13.25 -9.28
CA ALA A 55 2.54 13.79 -10.62
C ALA A 55 3.16 12.91 -11.72
N LYS A 56 4.28 12.22 -11.45
CA LYS A 56 4.83 11.22 -12.38
C LYS A 56 3.91 10.02 -12.54
N ILE A 57 3.36 9.51 -11.45
CA ILE A 57 2.40 8.40 -11.51
C ILE A 57 1.14 8.80 -12.29
N GLU A 58 0.59 9.98 -12.04
CA GLU A 58 -0.56 10.49 -12.80
C GLU A 58 -0.24 10.65 -14.30
N LYS A 59 0.96 11.12 -14.66
CA LYS A 59 1.41 11.16 -16.07
C LYS A 59 1.58 9.76 -16.67
N SER A 60 2.03 8.79 -15.88
CA SER A 60 2.19 7.40 -16.33
C SER A 60 0.86 6.70 -16.62
N GLN A 61 -0.26 7.20 -16.07
CA GLN A 61 -1.62 6.75 -16.43
C GLN A 61 -1.95 7.02 -17.92
N LEU A 62 -1.17 7.86 -18.60
CA LEU A 62 -1.26 8.11 -20.04
C LEU A 62 -0.35 7.18 -20.87
N GLY A 63 0.21 6.13 -20.27
CA GLY A 63 1.06 5.14 -20.92
C GLY A 63 2.54 5.53 -21.00
N ILE A 64 2.90 6.78 -20.71
CA ILE A 64 4.29 7.24 -20.81
C ILE A 64 4.98 6.94 -19.47
N ASP A 65 5.85 5.94 -19.47
CA ASP A 65 6.93 5.78 -18.48
C ASP A 65 6.57 5.14 -17.11
N LEU A 66 5.72 4.11 -17.11
CA LEU A 66 5.35 3.38 -15.89
C LEU A 66 6.55 2.67 -15.22
N PHE A 67 7.46 2.09 -16.00
CA PHE A 67 8.62 1.38 -15.44
C PHE A 67 9.57 2.33 -14.69
N GLN A 68 9.85 3.51 -15.24
CA GLN A 68 10.62 4.53 -14.53
C GLN A 68 9.87 5.06 -13.31
N THR A 69 8.55 5.20 -13.40
CA THR A 69 7.72 5.60 -12.26
C THR A 69 7.80 4.58 -11.11
N ILE A 70 7.69 3.28 -11.42
CA ILE A 70 7.88 2.21 -10.44
C ILE A 70 9.31 2.24 -9.90
N SER A 71 10.31 2.45 -10.75
CA SER A 71 11.70 2.55 -10.33
C SER A 71 11.93 3.72 -9.37
N VAL A 72 11.31 4.87 -9.64
CA VAL A 72 11.37 6.07 -8.77
C VAL A 72 10.71 5.78 -7.42
N PHE A 73 9.54 5.13 -7.42
CA PHE A 73 8.87 4.72 -6.19
C PHE A 73 9.73 3.74 -5.38
N LYS A 74 10.25 2.68 -6.02
CA LYS A 74 11.08 1.68 -5.35
C LYS A 74 12.37 2.27 -4.76
N GLY A 75 12.97 3.25 -5.44
CA GLY A 75 14.16 3.96 -4.99
C GLY A 75 13.93 5.11 -4.01
N ALA A 76 12.66 5.41 -3.65
CA ALA A 76 12.35 6.44 -2.66
C ALA A 76 12.63 5.96 -1.23
N ASP A 77 12.88 6.93 -0.34
CA ASP A 77 12.98 6.71 1.10
C ASP A 77 11.64 6.17 1.67
N MET A 78 11.68 5.41 2.77
CA MET A 78 10.49 4.74 3.32
C MET A 78 9.39 5.74 3.71
N ASP A 79 9.76 6.84 4.37
CA ASP A 79 8.83 7.90 4.79
C ASP A 79 8.15 8.60 3.60
N ILE A 80 8.80 8.63 2.44
CA ILE A 80 8.23 9.12 1.19
C ILE A 80 7.29 8.07 0.60
N LYS A 81 7.64 6.78 0.63
CA LYS A 81 6.78 5.69 0.15
C LYS A 81 5.46 5.65 0.90
N GLU A 82 5.48 5.74 2.22
CA GLU A 82 4.28 5.81 3.06
C GLU A 82 3.40 6.99 2.69
N ASP A 83 3.96 8.21 2.65
CA ASP A 83 3.19 9.41 2.29
C ASP A 83 2.61 9.32 0.88
N VAL A 84 3.36 8.72 -0.06
CA VAL A 84 2.87 8.41 -1.41
C VAL A 84 1.69 7.44 -1.29
N ILE A 85 1.83 6.30 -0.64
CA ILE A 85 0.75 5.31 -0.46
C ILE A 85 -0.47 5.95 0.22
N ASP A 86 -0.30 6.77 1.26
CA ASP A 86 -1.38 7.45 2.00
C ASP A 86 -2.11 8.49 1.15
N TYR A 87 -1.36 9.31 0.43
CA TYR A 87 -1.91 10.23 -0.56
C TYR A 87 -2.79 9.47 -1.57
N TYR A 88 -2.43 8.22 -1.82
CA TYR A 88 -3.04 7.37 -2.82
C TYR A 88 -4.04 6.33 -2.34
N GLY A 89 -4.09 5.95 -1.08
CA GLY A 89 -5.12 5.03 -0.55
C GLY A 89 -6.52 5.57 -0.85
N LYS A 90 -6.66 6.90 -0.86
CA LYS A 90 -7.88 7.63 -1.24
C LYS A 90 -8.19 7.64 -2.75
N LYS A 91 -7.22 7.27 -3.59
CA LYS A 91 -7.26 7.30 -5.06
C LYS A 91 -6.77 5.99 -5.68
N VAL A 92 -6.76 4.89 -4.93
CA VAL A 92 -6.07 3.64 -5.33
C VAL A 92 -6.61 3.05 -6.65
N TYR A 93 -7.88 3.34 -6.94
CA TYR A 93 -8.59 3.06 -8.19
C TYR A 93 -8.15 3.92 -9.38
N GLN A 94 -7.05 4.65 -9.29
CA GLN A 94 -6.47 5.41 -10.39
C GLN A 94 -5.12 4.81 -10.83
N PHE A 95 -4.63 3.77 -10.14
CA PHE A 95 -3.34 3.20 -10.48
C PHE A 95 -3.42 2.12 -11.55
N PRO A 96 -2.39 2.05 -12.42
CA PRO A 96 -2.15 0.85 -13.19
C PRO A 96 -1.69 -0.28 -12.25
N ALA A 97 -2.15 -1.51 -12.52
CA ALA A 97 -1.86 -2.66 -11.67
C ALA A 97 -0.38 -2.87 -11.30
N PRO A 98 0.61 -2.65 -12.19
CA PRO A 98 2.02 -2.77 -11.82
C PRO A 98 2.48 -1.86 -10.67
N MET A 99 1.88 -0.67 -10.52
CA MET A 99 2.17 0.20 -9.37
C MET A 99 1.59 -0.39 -8.08
N ILE A 100 0.39 -0.97 -8.14
CA ILE A 100 -0.26 -1.63 -7.00
C ILE A 100 0.56 -2.83 -6.53
N PHE A 101 1.12 -3.62 -7.46
CA PHE A 101 2.06 -4.69 -7.11
C PHE A 101 3.37 -4.16 -6.50
N ALA A 102 3.83 -2.97 -6.90
CA ALA A 102 4.99 -2.35 -6.25
C ALA A 102 4.70 -1.92 -4.80
N VAL A 103 3.46 -1.49 -4.50
CA VAL A 103 3.01 -1.24 -3.13
C VAL A 103 2.92 -2.54 -2.33
N ALA A 104 2.43 -3.63 -2.93
CA ALA A 104 2.40 -4.94 -2.29
C ALA A 104 3.82 -5.46 -1.95
N ASP A 105 4.79 -5.30 -2.86
CA ASP A 105 6.21 -5.64 -2.64
C ASP A 105 6.85 -4.79 -1.52
N TYR A 106 6.44 -3.53 -1.38
CA TYR A 106 6.84 -2.66 -0.27
C TYR A 106 6.36 -3.23 1.08
N TYR A 107 5.06 -3.48 1.24
CA TYR A 107 4.54 -4.03 2.50
C TYR A 107 5.13 -5.41 2.85
N TYR A 108 5.48 -6.21 1.84
CA TYR A 108 6.19 -7.46 2.07
C TYR A 108 7.60 -7.24 2.65
N GLN A 109 8.32 -6.22 2.17
CA GLN A 109 9.67 -5.89 2.66
C GLN A 109 9.64 -5.33 4.10
N GLU A 110 8.57 -4.64 4.47
CA GLU A 110 8.31 -4.16 5.83
C GLU A 110 7.73 -5.25 6.75
N GLU A 111 7.68 -6.51 6.28
CA GLU A 111 7.13 -7.67 7.01
C GLU A 111 5.63 -7.53 7.37
N GLU A 112 4.92 -6.59 6.74
CA GLU A 112 3.47 -6.41 6.84
C GLU A 112 2.73 -7.33 5.87
N TYR A 113 2.85 -8.64 6.08
CA TYR A 113 2.41 -9.65 5.12
C TYR A 113 0.91 -9.62 4.78
N ASN A 114 0.04 -9.26 5.73
CA ASN A 114 -1.40 -9.09 5.45
C ASN A 114 -1.68 -7.91 4.52
N GLU A 115 -1.00 -6.78 4.72
CA GLU A 115 -1.11 -5.65 3.81
C GLU A 115 -0.58 -6.02 2.43
N ALA A 116 0.57 -6.69 2.35
CA ALA A 116 1.10 -7.19 1.09
C ALA A 116 0.10 -8.10 0.34
N GLN A 117 -0.57 -9.01 1.04
CA GLN A 117 -1.58 -9.90 0.45
C GLN A 117 -2.83 -9.14 0.00
N PHE A 118 -3.33 -8.20 0.80
CA PHE A 118 -4.43 -7.32 0.43
C PHE A 118 -4.13 -6.53 -0.87
N TRP A 119 -2.95 -5.89 -0.93
CA TRP A 119 -2.52 -5.13 -2.09
C TRP A 119 -2.27 -6.03 -3.32
N LEU A 120 -1.82 -7.27 -3.12
CA LEU A 120 -1.71 -8.28 -4.18
C LEU A 120 -3.09 -8.60 -4.80
N PHE A 121 -4.12 -8.82 -3.98
CA PHE A 121 -5.48 -9.04 -4.48
C PHE A 121 -6.01 -7.83 -5.23
N TRP A 122 -5.78 -6.64 -4.70
CA TRP A 122 -6.16 -5.40 -5.38
C TRP A 122 -5.50 -5.26 -6.75
N GLY A 123 -4.20 -5.54 -6.85
CA GLY A 123 -3.45 -5.49 -8.11
C GLY A 123 -3.97 -6.50 -9.13
N ARG A 124 -4.23 -7.74 -8.71
CA ARG A 124 -4.80 -8.80 -9.56
C ARG A 124 -6.18 -8.45 -10.09
N PHE A 125 -7.04 -7.85 -9.25
CA PHE A 125 -8.36 -7.40 -9.66
C PHE A 125 -8.28 -6.27 -10.68
N VAL A 126 -7.49 -5.21 -10.40
CA VAL A 126 -7.32 -4.09 -11.32
C VAL A 126 -6.76 -4.56 -12.66
N LEU A 127 -5.76 -5.46 -12.65
CA LEU A 127 -5.19 -6.02 -13.88
C LEU A 127 -6.24 -6.73 -14.73
N ARG A 128 -7.03 -7.62 -14.12
CA ARG A 128 -8.08 -8.38 -14.82
C ARG A 128 -9.19 -7.45 -15.32
N PHE A 129 -9.67 -6.56 -14.46
CA PHE A 129 -10.68 -5.57 -14.82
C PHE A 129 -10.21 -4.68 -15.97
N ASP A 130 -8.93 -4.32 -15.99
CA ASP A 130 -8.34 -3.57 -17.08
C ASP A 130 -8.28 -4.36 -18.39
N ALA A 131 -7.78 -5.59 -18.33
CA ALA A 131 -7.65 -6.45 -19.50
C ALA A 131 -8.99 -6.78 -20.17
N TYR A 132 -10.03 -7.09 -19.38
CA TYR A 132 -11.37 -7.37 -19.92
C TYR A 132 -12.08 -6.14 -20.51
N ARG A 133 -11.56 -4.92 -20.27
CA ARG A 133 -12.04 -3.69 -20.94
C ARG A 133 -11.36 -3.44 -22.29
N CYS A 134 -10.45 -4.30 -22.72
CA CYS A 134 -9.85 -4.25 -24.05
C CYS A 134 -10.71 -5.05 -25.04
N ARG A 135 -11.25 -4.40 -26.08
CA ARG A 135 -12.32 -4.94 -26.92
C ARG A 135 -11.88 -6.02 -27.91
N ASP A 136 -10.66 -5.91 -28.44
CA ASP A 136 -10.22 -6.64 -29.65
C ASP A 136 -9.09 -7.65 -29.37
N HIS A 137 -8.86 -8.02 -28.11
CA HIS A 137 -7.80 -8.98 -27.78
C HIS A 137 -8.40 -10.38 -27.62
N GLU A 138 -8.49 -11.10 -28.73
CA GLU A 138 -8.93 -12.51 -28.76
C GLU A 138 -8.02 -13.41 -27.89
N ASP A 139 -6.82 -12.94 -27.53
CA ASP A 139 -5.86 -13.59 -26.62
C ASP A 139 -5.50 -12.71 -25.40
N ILE A 140 -6.47 -12.30 -24.59
CA ILE A 140 -6.19 -11.60 -23.31
C ILE A 140 -5.36 -12.47 -22.35
N LYS A 141 -5.58 -13.80 -22.37
CA LYS A 141 -5.00 -14.72 -21.37
C LYS A 141 -3.47 -14.74 -21.38
N PRO A 142 -2.75 -14.94 -22.51
CA PRO A 142 -1.28 -14.92 -22.51
C PRO A 142 -0.68 -13.63 -21.93
N TRP A 143 -1.35 -12.49 -22.15
CA TRP A 143 -0.91 -11.23 -21.59
C TRP A 143 -1.18 -11.14 -20.10
N LEU A 144 -2.36 -11.54 -19.63
CA LEU A 144 -2.62 -11.66 -18.20
C LEU A 144 -1.57 -12.54 -17.52
N ASP A 145 -1.27 -13.72 -18.09
CA ASP A 145 -0.26 -14.64 -17.57
C ASP A 145 1.12 -13.94 -17.51
N TYR A 146 1.54 -13.24 -18.58
CA TYR A 146 2.80 -12.50 -18.60
C TYR A 146 2.90 -11.42 -17.51
N TYR A 147 1.83 -10.64 -17.29
CA TYR A 147 1.83 -9.62 -16.23
C TYR A 147 1.78 -10.24 -14.83
N ASP A 148 1.01 -11.31 -14.65
CA ASP A 148 0.95 -12.04 -13.39
C ASP A 148 2.33 -12.61 -13.06
N GLU A 149 3.00 -13.26 -14.02
CA GLU A 149 4.38 -13.77 -13.86
C GLU A 149 5.37 -12.68 -13.47
N ARG A 150 5.31 -11.53 -14.14
CA ARG A 150 6.30 -10.45 -13.96
C ARG A 150 6.12 -9.65 -12.68
N PHE A 151 4.89 -9.48 -12.19
CA PHE A 151 4.60 -8.58 -11.09
C PHE A 151 3.98 -9.25 -9.85
N ALA A 152 3.22 -10.33 -10.02
CA ALA A 152 2.41 -10.91 -8.94
C ALA A 152 2.93 -12.27 -8.46
N LEU A 153 3.36 -13.15 -9.36
CA LEU A 153 3.68 -14.56 -9.09
C LEU A 153 4.86 -14.72 -8.13
N VAL A 154 5.90 -13.88 -8.28
CA VAL A 154 7.06 -13.92 -7.37
C VAL A 154 6.64 -13.56 -5.95
N LEU A 155 5.81 -12.53 -5.79
CA LEU A 155 5.31 -12.12 -4.48
C LEU A 155 4.35 -13.16 -3.89
N GLU A 156 3.45 -13.72 -4.70
CA GLU A 156 2.56 -14.80 -4.29
C GLU A 156 3.34 -16.01 -3.76
N LYS A 157 4.39 -16.45 -4.47
CA LYS A 157 5.25 -17.55 -4.01
C LYS A 157 5.90 -17.25 -2.66
N LYS A 158 6.37 -16.00 -2.46
CA LYS A 158 6.96 -15.57 -1.19
C LYS A 158 5.93 -15.56 -0.06
N LEU A 159 4.75 -15.01 -0.30
CA LEU A 159 3.65 -14.98 0.69
C LEU A 159 3.18 -16.40 1.02
N ASN A 160 3.05 -17.29 0.03
CA ASN A 160 2.69 -18.68 0.26
C ASN A 160 3.73 -19.42 1.10
N ALA A 161 5.03 -19.15 0.90
CA ALA A 161 6.07 -19.70 1.75
C ALA A 161 5.92 -19.26 3.22
N ILE A 162 5.59 -17.97 3.45
CA ILE A 162 5.28 -17.45 4.80
C ILE A 162 4.03 -18.13 5.38
N LYS A 163 2.97 -18.30 4.58
CA LYS A 163 1.74 -19.00 5.00
C LYS A 163 2.04 -20.42 5.47
N THR A 164 2.90 -21.16 4.75
CA THR A 164 3.29 -22.51 5.14
C THR A 164 4.16 -22.54 6.39
N SER A 165 5.11 -21.61 6.55
CA SER A 165 6.01 -21.60 7.71
C SER A 165 5.38 -21.02 8.97
N SER A 166 4.40 -20.12 8.83
CA SER A 166 3.80 -19.40 9.95
C SER A 166 2.35 -19.00 9.61
N PRO A 167 1.40 -19.96 9.63
CA PRO A 167 0.04 -19.77 9.11
C PRO A 167 -0.75 -18.66 9.81
N HIS A 168 -0.39 -18.28 11.04
CA HIS A 168 -1.04 -17.19 11.76
C HIS A 168 -0.73 -15.79 11.21
N TYR A 169 0.28 -15.64 10.36
CA TYR A 169 0.69 -14.33 9.82
C TYR A 169 -0.13 -13.89 8.61
N LEU A 170 -0.83 -14.80 7.93
CA LEU A 170 -1.58 -14.50 6.72
C LEU A 170 -3.03 -14.99 6.84
N ASN A 171 -3.94 -14.03 6.94
CA ASN A 171 -5.37 -14.30 6.95
C ASN A 171 -5.98 -13.98 5.58
N GLU A 172 -5.94 -14.97 4.69
CA GLU A 172 -6.41 -14.84 3.31
C GLU A 172 -7.90 -14.48 3.23
N GLU A 173 -8.74 -15.09 4.06
CA GLU A 173 -10.16 -14.81 4.14
C GLU A 173 -10.40 -13.34 4.52
N GLN A 174 -9.82 -12.89 5.63
CA GLN A 174 -9.96 -11.51 6.09
C GLN A 174 -9.44 -10.50 5.05
N ASN A 175 -8.33 -10.79 4.37
CA ASN A 175 -7.78 -9.91 3.33
C ASN A 175 -8.69 -9.84 2.09
N LEU A 176 -9.31 -10.96 1.69
CA LEU A 176 -10.29 -10.99 0.60
C LEU A 176 -11.58 -10.27 0.96
N GLU A 177 -12.10 -10.45 2.17
CA GLU A 177 -13.28 -9.71 2.64
C GLU A 177 -13.01 -8.20 2.69
N ARG A 178 -11.87 -7.79 3.24
CA ARG A 178 -11.44 -6.39 3.29
C ARG A 178 -11.28 -5.82 1.88
N PHE A 179 -10.72 -6.59 0.95
CA PHE A 179 -10.68 -6.23 -0.46
C PHE A 179 -12.08 -6.03 -1.03
N LEU A 180 -13.00 -6.99 -0.85
CA LEU A 180 -14.37 -6.92 -1.38
C LEU A 180 -15.15 -5.73 -0.81
N GLN A 181 -14.95 -5.39 0.46
CA GLN A 181 -15.54 -4.21 1.07
C GLN A 181 -14.97 -2.94 0.46
N ALA A 182 -13.65 -2.79 0.44
CA ALA A 182 -12.98 -1.62 -0.12
C ALA A 182 -13.34 -1.46 -1.61
N GLU A 183 -13.39 -2.54 -2.38
CA GLU A 183 -13.81 -2.54 -3.78
C GLU A 183 -15.23 -1.98 -3.95
N ALA A 184 -16.19 -2.38 -3.10
CA ALA A 184 -17.57 -1.92 -3.17
C ALA A 184 -17.72 -0.40 -2.97
N GLU A 185 -16.89 0.19 -2.10
CA GLU A 185 -16.92 1.61 -1.75
C GLU A 185 -16.35 2.52 -2.86
N HIS A 186 -15.58 1.96 -3.79
CA HIS A 186 -14.88 2.73 -4.82
C HIS A 186 -15.60 2.78 -6.17
N LYS A 187 -15.40 3.88 -6.91
CA LYS A 187 -15.97 4.11 -8.25
C LYS A 187 -14.95 3.77 -9.35
N PHE A 188 -15.10 2.60 -9.96
CA PHE A 188 -14.20 2.06 -11.00
C PHE A 188 -14.40 2.67 -12.41
N GLY A 189 -15.35 3.59 -12.59
CA GLY A 189 -15.69 4.17 -13.90
C GLY A 189 -14.62 5.08 -14.53
N ARG A 190 -13.50 5.34 -13.83
CA ARG A 190 -12.40 6.22 -14.29
C ARG A 190 -11.02 5.56 -14.24
N LEU A 191 -10.96 4.25 -13.99
CA LEU A 191 -9.67 3.55 -14.03
C LEU A 191 -9.02 3.74 -15.40
N PRO A 192 -7.75 4.15 -15.46
CA PRO A 192 -7.01 4.19 -16.72
C PRO A 192 -7.05 2.80 -17.36
N ILE A 193 -7.06 2.78 -18.68
CA ILE A 193 -7.09 1.53 -19.44
C ILE A 193 -5.69 1.22 -19.94
N TYR A 194 -4.83 0.87 -18.99
CA TYR A 194 -3.38 0.81 -19.19
C TYR A 194 -2.96 -0.44 -19.95
N PHE A 195 -3.65 -1.55 -19.70
CA PHE A 195 -3.38 -2.84 -20.33
C PHE A 195 -3.40 -2.73 -21.84
N CYS A 196 -4.50 -2.25 -22.45
CA CYS A 196 -4.58 -2.13 -23.90
C CYS A 196 -3.57 -1.11 -24.45
N GLN A 197 -3.32 -0.01 -23.72
CA GLN A 197 -2.32 0.99 -24.13
C GLN A 197 -0.91 0.38 -24.24
N MET A 198 -0.51 -0.50 -23.32
CA MET A 198 0.78 -1.17 -23.41
C MET A 198 0.85 -2.21 -24.53
N LEU A 199 -0.23 -2.94 -24.80
CA LEU A 199 -0.28 -3.90 -25.90
C LEU A 199 -0.12 -3.21 -27.27
N GLU A 200 -0.63 -1.99 -27.38
CA GLU A 200 -0.67 -1.26 -28.64
C GLU A 200 0.44 -0.22 -28.80
N GLN A 201 1.15 0.16 -27.74
CA GLN A 201 2.31 1.07 -27.81
C GLN A 201 3.36 0.66 -28.84
N PRO A 202 3.77 -0.62 -28.96
CA PRO A 202 4.68 -1.06 -30.01
C PRO A 202 4.13 -0.89 -31.43
N LYS A 203 2.80 -0.79 -31.57
CA LYS A 203 2.08 -0.79 -32.84
C LYS A 203 1.54 0.58 -33.25
N GLN A 204 1.63 1.60 -32.38
CA GLN A 204 1.06 2.95 -32.58
C GLN A 204 -0.45 2.95 -32.95
N VAL A 205 -1.19 1.94 -32.52
CA VAL A 205 -2.63 1.84 -32.75
C VAL A 205 -3.38 2.56 -31.63
N ILE A 206 -4.54 3.15 -31.95
CA ILE A 206 -5.43 3.73 -30.94
C ILE A 206 -6.25 2.57 -30.34
N PRO A 207 -6.14 2.33 -29.02
CA PRO A 207 -6.77 1.18 -28.40
C PRO A 207 -8.29 1.22 -28.46
N ARG A 208 -8.86 0.06 -28.83
CA ARG A 208 -10.30 -0.15 -28.81
C ARG A 208 -10.72 -0.66 -27.44
N PHE A 209 -11.64 0.06 -26.84
CA PHE A 209 -12.15 -0.25 -25.51
C PHE A 209 -13.57 -0.79 -25.57
N THR A 210 -13.88 -1.70 -24.64
CA THR A 210 -15.24 -2.15 -24.38
C THR A 210 -16.11 -0.95 -24.00
N PRO A 211 -17.35 -0.82 -24.54
CA PRO A 211 -18.23 0.28 -24.19
C PRO A 211 -18.41 0.46 -22.68
N ARG A 212 -18.40 1.70 -22.19
CA ARG A 212 -18.51 2.01 -20.74
C ARG A 212 -19.74 1.40 -20.06
N ALA A 213 -20.84 1.23 -20.80
CA ALA A 213 -22.06 0.61 -20.30
C ALA A 213 -21.84 -0.83 -19.80
N GLU A 214 -20.87 -1.55 -20.37
CA GLU A 214 -20.58 -2.95 -20.05
C GLU A 214 -19.58 -3.11 -18.89
N TRP A 215 -18.94 -2.02 -18.43
CA TRP A 215 -17.90 -2.10 -17.40
C TRP A 215 -18.45 -2.57 -16.05
N GLN A 216 -19.69 -2.20 -15.72
CA GLN A 216 -20.31 -2.71 -14.48
C GLN A 216 -20.58 -4.21 -14.56
N THR A 217 -20.87 -4.74 -15.75
CA THR A 217 -21.03 -6.19 -15.96
C THR A 217 -19.71 -6.92 -15.76
N ILE A 218 -18.61 -6.42 -16.35
CA ILE A 218 -17.25 -6.98 -16.15
C ILE A 218 -16.88 -6.96 -14.66
N ARG A 219 -17.07 -5.82 -14.00
CA ARG A 219 -16.78 -5.64 -12.57
C ARG A 219 -17.56 -6.65 -11.73
N ARG A 220 -18.85 -6.80 -12.00
CA ARG A 220 -19.73 -7.73 -11.29
C ARG A 220 -19.26 -9.18 -11.47
N ALA A 221 -18.96 -9.60 -12.69
CA ALA A 221 -18.49 -10.95 -12.97
C ALA A 221 -17.17 -11.28 -12.23
N LEU A 222 -16.23 -10.33 -12.20
CA LEU A 222 -14.98 -10.50 -11.43
C LEU A 222 -15.24 -10.57 -9.92
N ARG A 223 -16.13 -9.74 -9.39
CA ARG A 223 -16.52 -9.77 -7.98
C ARG A 223 -17.18 -11.10 -7.61
N GLU A 224 -18.10 -11.59 -8.44
CA GLU A 224 -18.77 -12.88 -8.23
C GLU A 224 -17.78 -14.04 -8.25
N SER A 225 -16.80 -14.03 -9.17
CA SER A 225 -15.72 -15.03 -9.19
C SER A 225 -14.88 -15.03 -7.91
N LEU A 226 -14.58 -13.85 -7.35
CA LEU A 226 -13.84 -13.74 -6.08
C LEU A 226 -14.66 -14.21 -4.88
N VAL A 227 -15.96 -13.91 -4.85
CA VAL A 227 -16.86 -14.41 -3.81
C VAL A 227 -16.95 -15.94 -3.87
N GLN A 228 -17.06 -16.53 -5.06
CA GLN A 228 -17.05 -17.98 -5.22
C GLN A 228 -15.72 -18.61 -4.76
N TYR A 229 -14.59 -17.97 -5.07
CA TYR A 229 -13.29 -18.42 -4.57
C TYR A 229 -13.25 -18.46 -3.03
N LEU A 230 -13.72 -17.38 -2.38
CA LEU A 230 -13.77 -17.29 -0.91
C LEU A 230 -14.67 -18.37 -0.29
N GLN A 231 -15.85 -18.60 -0.87
CA GLN A 231 -16.77 -19.64 -0.40
C GLN A 231 -16.14 -21.03 -0.49
N ASN A 232 -15.48 -21.33 -1.61
CA ASN A 232 -14.78 -22.60 -1.80
C ASN A 232 -13.60 -22.75 -0.83
N TYR A 233 -12.84 -21.67 -0.60
CA TYR A 233 -11.74 -21.63 0.36
C TYR A 233 -12.22 -22.02 1.77
N ASN A 234 -13.29 -21.39 2.24
CA ASN A 234 -13.87 -21.68 3.56
C ASN A 234 -14.34 -23.13 3.66
N HIS A 235 -15.00 -23.63 2.61
CA HIS A 235 -15.43 -25.03 2.57
C HIS A 235 -14.26 -26.02 2.66
N PHE A 236 -13.14 -25.76 1.98
CA PHE A 236 -11.95 -26.61 2.09
C PHE A 236 -11.33 -26.58 3.49
N GLN A 237 -11.26 -25.40 4.12
CA GLN A 237 -10.73 -25.28 5.49
C GLN A 237 -11.60 -26.03 6.51
N GLU A 238 -12.92 -25.97 6.37
CA GLU A 238 -13.85 -26.75 7.21
C GLU A 238 -13.62 -28.27 7.06
N GLN A 239 -13.44 -28.76 5.83
CA GLN A 239 -13.17 -30.17 5.58
C GLN A 239 -11.83 -30.63 6.18
N GLU A 240 -10.76 -29.83 6.04
CA GLU A 240 -9.45 -30.12 6.64
C GLU A 240 -9.54 -30.17 8.17
N ALA A 241 -10.28 -29.26 8.79
CA ALA A 241 -10.48 -29.24 10.24
C ALA A 241 -11.25 -30.49 10.74
N VAL A 242 -12.31 -30.88 10.04
CA VAL A 242 -13.09 -32.09 10.36
C VAL A 242 -12.23 -33.35 10.24
N GLU A 243 -11.45 -33.49 9.16
CA GLU A 243 -10.59 -34.66 8.96
C GLU A 243 -9.47 -34.71 10.02
N LYS A 244 -8.88 -33.56 10.38
CA LYS A 244 -7.88 -33.50 11.44
C LYS A 244 -8.45 -33.93 12.79
N GLN A 245 -9.64 -33.44 13.16
CA GLN A 245 -10.31 -33.83 14.41
C GLN A 245 -10.66 -35.32 14.43
N ARG A 246 -11.09 -35.87 13.29
CA ARG A 246 -11.35 -37.30 13.15
C ARG A 246 -10.08 -38.12 13.38
N LEU A 247 -8.96 -37.75 12.75
CA LEU A 247 -7.69 -38.43 12.93
C LEU A 247 -7.21 -38.37 14.39
N GLU A 248 -7.31 -37.22 15.04
CA GLU A 248 -6.95 -37.06 16.46
C GLU A 248 -7.79 -37.99 17.37
N THR A 249 -9.09 -38.12 17.09
CA THR A 249 -10.00 -39.01 17.84
C THR A 249 -9.67 -40.50 17.61
N GLU A 250 -9.27 -40.88 16.39
CA GLU A 250 -8.85 -42.25 16.06
C GLU A 250 -7.53 -42.63 16.78
N PHE A 251 -6.61 -41.69 17.01
CA PHE A 251 -5.35 -41.94 17.73
C PHE A 251 -5.53 -42.10 19.25
N GLU A 252 -6.47 -41.38 19.87
CA GLU A 252 -6.72 -41.48 21.32
C GLU A 252 -7.42 -42.78 21.74
N THR A 253 -8.06 -43.48 20.80
CA THR A 253 -8.83 -44.71 21.06
C THR A 253 -8.02 -46.00 20.88
N VAL A 254 -6.72 -45.91 20.55
CA VAL A 254 -5.85 -47.09 20.48
C VAL A 254 -5.48 -47.52 21.91
N PRO A 255 -5.95 -48.68 22.40
CA PRO A 255 -5.66 -49.12 23.76
C PRO A 255 -4.15 -49.36 23.91
N SER A 256 -3.56 -48.81 24.98
CA SER A 256 -2.18 -49.05 25.36
C SER A 256 -1.92 -50.56 25.42
N PRO A 257 -0.84 -51.08 24.81
CA PRO A 257 -0.51 -52.49 24.91
C PRO A 257 -0.32 -52.85 26.40
N ALA A 258 -1.02 -53.90 26.85
CA ALA A 258 -0.94 -54.36 28.23
C ALA A 258 0.50 -54.85 28.52
N GLU A 259 1.12 -54.27 29.56
CA GLU A 259 2.38 -54.74 30.15
C GLU A 259 2.21 -56.08 30.88
#